data_AF-A0A1Z1W2U1-F1
#
_entry.id   AF-A0A1Z1W2U1-F1
#
_cell.length_a   1.000
_cell.length_b   1.000
_cell.length_c   1.000
_cell.angle_alpha   90.00
_cell.angle_beta   90.00
_cell.angle_gamma   90.00
#
_symmetry.space_group_name_H-M   'P 1'
#
loop_
_entity.id
_entity.type
_entity.pdbx_description
1 polymer ?
#
loop_
_entity_poly.entity_id
_entity_poly.type
_entity_poly.pdbx_seq_one_letter_code
_entity_poly.pdbx_strand_id
1 'polypeptide(L)'
;MVFGDLDDPSTLTHAFDGAAQLVLIAVPETVEAVVSRAEQAGVEHVVVVSSAAVTAGYDTTYNAVVEQAVMESRLDWSIVRPGEFATNSLLVWGPEIKAKRRAVEPFPDQIGHPIHEADVADVVLANLLDPHRRGRIDTIIGPDSLTKREQVAVIAEAIGEQITLDEVSAEQARNFYRDQGGFAAANADFLFGFASYDGVAGITDEPHDTRAPDDDAYLTLDQITGTQARTFRQWAHDHAPDFT
;
A
#
# COMPACT_ATOMS: atom_id res chain seq x y z
N MET A 1 -15.94 17.41 -7.70
CA MET A 1 -15.49 16.22 -8.44
C MET A 1 -15.47 16.57 -9.91
N VAL A 2 -14.34 16.33 -10.56
CA VAL A 2 -14.16 16.50 -12.01
C VAL A 2 -13.80 15.12 -12.59
N PHE A 3 -14.14 14.88 -13.85
CA PHE A 3 -13.78 13.62 -14.52
C PHE A 3 -12.31 13.65 -14.96
N GLY A 4 -11.64 12.51 -14.84
CA GLY A 4 -10.29 12.29 -15.32
C GLY A 4 -9.94 10.81 -15.20
N ASP A 5 -9.20 10.30 -16.19
CA ASP A 5 -8.73 8.93 -16.28
C ASP A 5 -7.21 8.95 -16.51
N LEU A 6 -6.46 8.25 -15.65
CA LEU A 6 -5.00 8.16 -15.79
C LEU A 6 -4.59 7.20 -16.92
N ASP A 7 -5.44 6.22 -17.28
CA ASP A 7 -5.22 5.34 -18.42
C ASP A 7 -5.48 6.04 -19.76
N ASP A 8 -6.29 7.12 -19.74
CA ASP A 8 -6.50 8.01 -20.88
C ASP A 8 -6.18 9.47 -20.52
N PRO A 9 -4.88 9.87 -20.58
CA PRO A 9 -4.44 11.22 -20.23
C PRO A 9 -5.12 12.33 -21.05
N SER A 10 -5.73 12.02 -22.20
CA SER A 10 -6.46 13.01 -22.98
C SER A 10 -7.66 13.59 -22.22
N THR A 11 -8.20 12.83 -21.26
CA THR A 11 -9.30 13.23 -20.38
C THR A 11 -8.88 14.22 -19.30
N LEU A 12 -7.58 14.33 -19.00
CA LEU A 12 -7.07 15.12 -17.86
C LEU A 12 -6.97 16.62 -18.13
N THR A 13 -7.19 17.07 -19.37
CA THR A 13 -7.05 18.49 -19.75
C THR A 13 -7.83 19.42 -18.83
N HIS A 14 -9.07 19.08 -18.47
CA HIS A 14 -9.89 19.88 -17.56
C HIS A 14 -9.78 19.46 -16.09
N ALA A 15 -9.20 18.30 -15.82
CA ALA A 15 -9.05 17.80 -14.45
C ALA A 15 -8.05 18.64 -13.64
N PHE A 16 -7.08 19.27 -14.32
CA PHE A 16 -6.05 20.09 -13.70
C PHE A 16 -6.34 21.59 -13.73
N ASP A 17 -7.49 22.03 -14.27
CA ASP A 17 -7.83 23.45 -14.36
C ASP A 17 -7.88 24.10 -12.96
N GLY A 18 -6.91 25.00 -12.69
CA GLY A 18 -6.76 25.71 -11.42
C GLY A 18 -6.13 24.91 -10.28
N ALA A 19 -5.63 23.70 -10.55
CA ALA A 19 -4.94 22.89 -9.56
C ALA A 19 -3.48 23.36 -9.39
N ALA A 20 -3.11 23.75 -8.17
CA ALA A 20 -1.72 24.09 -7.84
C ALA A 20 -0.87 22.85 -7.50
N GLN A 21 -1.50 21.77 -7.04
CA GLN A 21 -0.82 20.57 -6.55
C GLN A 21 -1.58 19.31 -6.96
N LEU A 22 -0.85 18.21 -7.13
CA LEU A 22 -1.37 16.91 -7.55
C LEU A 22 -0.98 15.83 -6.54
N VAL A 23 -1.93 14.97 -6.16
CA VAL A 23 -1.62 13.67 -5.55
C VAL A 23 -1.79 12.61 -6.65
N LEU A 24 -0.71 11.89 -6.95
CA LEU A 24 -0.64 10.94 -8.06
C LEU A 24 -0.53 9.51 -7.52
N ILE A 25 -1.45 8.65 -7.95
CA ILE A 25 -1.33 7.19 -7.83
C ILE A 25 -0.82 6.67 -9.18
N ALA A 26 0.14 5.76 -9.16
CA ALA A 26 0.92 5.33 -10.32
C ALA A 26 0.10 4.64 -11.42
N VAL A 27 0.26 5.09 -12.68
CA VAL A 27 0.00 4.33 -13.91
C VAL A 27 1.24 4.48 -14.80
N PRO A 28 2.17 3.50 -14.79
CA PRO A 28 3.46 3.63 -15.46
C PRO A 28 3.36 3.89 -16.96
N GLU A 29 2.38 3.28 -17.63
CA GLU A 29 2.20 3.36 -19.08
C GLU A 29 1.90 4.77 -19.57
N THR A 30 1.32 5.62 -18.71
CA THR A 30 0.84 6.95 -19.08
C THR A 30 1.51 8.08 -18.31
N VAL A 31 2.39 7.78 -17.35
CA VAL A 31 2.96 8.76 -16.41
C VAL A 31 3.60 9.96 -17.11
N GLU A 32 4.37 9.75 -18.18
CA GLU A 32 5.01 10.85 -18.91
C GLU A 32 3.98 11.85 -19.47
N ALA A 33 2.86 11.33 -20.00
CA ALA A 33 1.79 12.15 -20.55
C ALA A 33 1.00 12.85 -19.44
N VAL A 34 0.78 12.19 -18.31
CA VAL A 34 0.12 12.78 -17.12
C VAL A 34 0.97 13.93 -16.57
N VAL A 35 2.26 13.70 -16.35
CA VAL A 35 3.22 14.69 -15.83
C VAL A 35 3.32 15.89 -16.78
N SER A 36 3.49 15.64 -18.09
CA SER A 36 3.55 16.74 -19.07
C SER A 36 2.28 17.60 -19.07
N ARG A 37 1.10 16.99 -18.87
CA ARG A 37 -0.17 17.74 -18.78
C ARG A 37 -0.28 18.53 -17.48
N ALA A 38 0.19 17.98 -16.37
CA ALA A 38 0.25 18.70 -15.10
C ALA A 38 1.15 19.95 -15.22
N GLU A 39 2.33 19.81 -15.84
CA GLU A 39 3.22 20.94 -16.14
C GLU A 39 2.54 22.01 -17.01
N GLN A 40 1.86 21.59 -18.08
CA GLN A 40 1.15 22.52 -18.99
C GLN A 40 -0.02 23.23 -18.30
N ALA A 41 -0.68 22.58 -17.35
CA ALA A 41 -1.77 23.13 -16.57
C ALA A 41 -1.29 24.07 -15.45
N GLY A 42 0.03 24.14 -15.19
CA GLY A 42 0.60 24.98 -14.15
C GLY A 42 0.53 24.37 -12.74
N VAL A 43 0.43 23.04 -12.64
CA VAL A 43 0.66 22.34 -11.37
C VAL A 43 2.11 22.63 -10.94
N GLU A 44 2.29 22.97 -9.66
CA GLU A 44 3.60 23.35 -9.12
C GLU A 44 4.27 22.19 -8.39
N HIS A 45 3.48 21.34 -7.73
CA HIS A 45 3.98 20.25 -6.88
C HIS A 45 3.16 18.97 -7.03
N VAL A 46 3.85 17.83 -7.09
CA VAL A 46 3.21 16.50 -7.12
C VAL A 46 3.68 15.62 -5.95
N VAL A 47 2.74 14.99 -5.27
CA VAL A 47 3.00 13.95 -4.28
C VAL A 47 2.64 12.59 -4.89
N VAL A 48 3.64 11.74 -5.09
CA VAL A 48 3.43 10.38 -5.60
C VAL A 48 3.17 9.44 -4.44
N VAL A 49 2.05 8.72 -4.49
CA VAL A 49 1.80 7.55 -3.64
C VAL A 49 2.36 6.33 -4.36
N SER A 50 3.57 5.94 -3.95
CA SER A 50 4.40 4.86 -4.49
C SER A 50 4.29 3.61 -3.60
N SER A 51 5.36 2.81 -3.50
CA SER A 51 5.44 1.59 -2.70
C SER A 51 6.85 1.38 -2.13
N ALA A 52 6.93 0.85 -0.90
CA ALA A 52 8.21 0.43 -0.30
C ALA A 52 8.92 -0.68 -1.12
N ALA A 53 8.17 -1.39 -1.98
CA ALA A 53 8.69 -2.41 -2.89
C ALA A 53 9.80 -1.89 -3.83
N VAL A 54 9.82 -0.59 -4.13
CA VAL A 54 10.86 0.05 -4.95
C VAL A 54 12.24 -0.10 -4.32
N THR A 55 12.38 0.28 -3.04
CA THR A 55 13.66 0.18 -2.31
C THR A 55 13.96 -1.22 -1.80
N ALA A 56 12.94 -2.06 -1.61
CA ALA A 56 13.13 -3.47 -1.31
C ALA A 56 13.63 -4.27 -2.54
N GLY A 57 13.64 -3.66 -3.73
CA GLY A 57 14.12 -4.28 -4.97
C GLY A 57 13.12 -5.22 -5.62
N TYR A 58 11.85 -5.16 -5.21
CA TYR A 58 10.78 -6.00 -5.73
C TYR A 58 10.02 -5.33 -6.88
N ASP A 59 9.99 -4.00 -6.93
CA ASP A 59 9.34 -3.21 -7.97
C ASP A 59 10.39 -2.38 -8.72
N THR A 60 10.67 -2.78 -9.96
CA THR A 60 11.63 -2.08 -10.82
C THR A 60 11.00 -1.47 -12.06
N THR A 61 9.77 -1.90 -12.39
CA THR A 61 9.12 -1.51 -13.65
C THR A 61 7.79 -0.79 -13.46
N TYR A 62 7.25 -0.75 -12.24
CA TYR A 62 5.95 -0.15 -11.97
C TYR A 62 6.10 1.20 -11.24
N ASN A 63 6.17 1.20 -9.91
CA ASN A 63 6.27 2.44 -9.15
C ASN A 63 7.61 3.14 -9.38
N ALA A 64 8.70 2.38 -9.58
CA ALA A 64 10.03 2.96 -9.82
C ALA A 64 10.07 3.85 -11.08
N VAL A 65 9.38 3.43 -12.15
CA VAL A 65 9.29 4.20 -13.40
C VAL A 65 8.48 5.48 -13.19
N VAL A 66 7.40 5.42 -12.42
CA VAL A 66 6.58 6.59 -12.10
C VAL A 66 7.35 7.60 -11.26
N GLU A 67 8.06 7.14 -10.24
CA GLU A 67 8.93 7.99 -9.43
C GLU A 67 9.99 8.69 -10.29
N GLN A 68 10.67 7.93 -11.18
CA GLN A 68 11.68 8.49 -12.06
C GLN A 68 11.11 9.57 -12.98
N ALA A 69 9.98 9.30 -13.64
CA ALA A 69 9.34 10.25 -14.53
C ALA A 69 8.96 11.58 -13.83
N VAL A 70 8.49 11.49 -12.58
CA VAL A 70 8.18 12.67 -11.76
C VAL A 70 9.46 13.40 -11.33
N MET A 71 10.49 12.68 -10.87
CA MET A 71 11.75 13.27 -10.44
C MET A 71 12.53 13.96 -11.57
N GLU A 72 12.38 13.50 -12.81
CA GLU A 72 13.00 14.09 -14.00
C GLU A 72 12.18 15.25 -14.61
N SER A 73 10.98 15.49 -14.09
CA SER A 73 10.11 16.59 -14.53
C SER A 73 10.56 17.95 -13.99
N ARG A 74 9.85 19.02 -14.38
CA ARG A 74 10.05 20.38 -13.86
C ARG A 74 9.21 20.69 -12.63
N LEU A 75 8.35 19.76 -12.21
CA LEU A 75 7.51 19.91 -11.03
C LEU A 75 8.36 19.78 -9.77
N ASP A 76 8.02 20.52 -8.72
CA ASP A 76 8.44 20.09 -7.39
C ASP A 76 7.78 18.74 -7.09
N TRP A 77 8.46 17.88 -6.35
CA TRP A 77 7.92 16.55 -6.05
C TRP A 77 8.14 16.13 -4.60
N SER A 78 7.31 15.22 -4.12
CA SER A 78 7.57 14.40 -2.93
C SER A 78 7.06 12.99 -3.21
N ILE A 79 7.69 11.98 -2.62
CA ILE A 79 7.31 10.58 -2.83
C ILE A 79 7.00 9.95 -1.47
N VAL A 80 5.86 9.29 -1.37
CA VAL A 80 5.46 8.50 -0.20
C VAL A 80 5.43 7.03 -0.61
N ARG A 81 6.16 6.17 0.08
CA ARG A 81 6.27 4.72 -0.17
C ARG A 81 5.71 3.94 1.02
N PRO A 82 4.39 3.69 1.07
CA PRO A 82 3.82 2.83 2.09
C PRO A 82 4.37 1.40 2.00
N GLY A 83 4.56 0.79 3.16
CA GLY A 83 4.79 -0.64 3.32
C GLY A 83 3.47 -1.43 3.23
N GLU A 84 3.33 -2.48 4.05
CA GLU A 84 2.10 -3.26 4.12
C GLU A 84 0.92 -2.39 4.59
N PHE A 85 -0.16 -2.31 3.81
CA PHE A 85 -1.41 -1.70 4.25
C PHE A 85 -2.17 -2.61 5.20
N ALA A 86 -2.65 -2.08 6.33
CA ALA A 86 -3.52 -2.82 7.25
C ALA A 86 -4.82 -3.29 6.57
N THR A 87 -5.33 -2.53 5.60
CA THR A 87 -6.51 -2.89 4.80
C THR A 87 -6.35 -4.18 3.98
N ASN A 88 -5.12 -4.67 3.77
CA ASN A 88 -4.90 -5.99 3.18
C ASN A 88 -5.58 -7.10 3.99
N SER A 89 -5.65 -6.98 5.32
CA SER A 89 -6.35 -7.93 6.18
C SER A 89 -7.85 -8.03 5.86
N LEU A 90 -8.50 -6.93 5.47
CA LEU A 90 -9.89 -6.94 4.99
C LEU A 90 -10.02 -7.59 3.61
N LEU A 91 -9.14 -7.22 2.67
CA LEU A 91 -9.23 -7.68 1.28
C LEU A 91 -8.91 -9.17 1.13
N VAL A 92 -8.02 -9.70 1.98
CA VAL A 92 -7.57 -11.09 1.94
C VAL A 92 -8.41 -11.95 2.88
N TRP A 93 -8.37 -11.69 4.19
CA TRP A 93 -9.03 -12.53 5.20
C TRP A 93 -10.50 -12.19 5.43
N GLY A 94 -10.90 -10.95 5.17
CA GLY A 94 -12.24 -10.42 5.48
C GLY A 94 -13.40 -11.31 5.01
N PRO A 95 -13.44 -11.77 3.75
CA PRO A 95 -14.53 -12.63 3.26
C PRO A 95 -14.74 -13.91 4.07
N GLU A 96 -13.66 -14.62 4.44
CA GLU A 96 -13.74 -15.87 5.19
C GLU A 96 -13.88 -15.66 6.71
N ILE A 97 -13.34 -14.56 7.24
CA ILE A 97 -13.63 -14.13 8.61
C ILE A 97 -15.13 -13.86 8.72
N LYS A 98 -15.72 -13.12 7.79
CA LYS A 98 -17.15 -12.80 7.78
C LYS A 98 -18.03 -14.04 7.63
N ALA A 99 -17.67 -14.94 6.73
CA ALA A 99 -18.49 -16.11 6.42
C ALA A 99 -18.36 -17.24 7.45
N LYS A 100 -17.15 -17.47 7.99
CA LYS A 100 -16.80 -18.69 8.73
C LYS A 100 -15.90 -18.47 9.94
N ARG A 101 -15.56 -17.22 10.28
CA ARG A 101 -14.60 -16.87 11.34
C ARG A 101 -13.28 -17.62 11.16
N ARG A 102 -12.76 -17.57 9.93
CA ARG A 102 -11.56 -18.31 9.53
C ARG A 102 -10.63 -17.42 8.72
N ALA A 103 -9.33 -17.55 8.95
CA ALA A 103 -8.26 -16.98 8.14
C ALA A 103 -7.29 -18.11 7.73
N VAL A 104 -6.63 -17.95 6.59
CA VAL A 104 -5.70 -18.94 6.02
C VAL A 104 -4.37 -18.27 5.72
N GLU A 105 -3.28 -18.81 6.25
CA GLU A 105 -1.94 -18.24 6.10
C GLU A 105 -0.89 -19.31 5.85
N PRO A 106 0.00 -19.16 4.85
CA PRO A 106 1.16 -20.02 4.73
C PRO A 106 2.29 -19.73 5.71
N PHE A 107 2.39 -18.49 6.20
CA PHE A 107 3.47 -18.05 7.07
C PHE A 107 2.94 -17.25 8.26
N PRO A 108 2.19 -17.87 9.18
CA PRO A 108 1.47 -17.16 10.24
C PRO A 108 2.39 -16.41 11.22
N ASP A 109 3.65 -16.85 11.34
CA ASP A 109 4.64 -16.24 12.23
C ASP A 109 5.54 -15.22 11.50
N GLN A 110 5.25 -14.91 10.22
CA GLN A 110 5.91 -13.83 9.50
C GLN A 110 5.50 -12.47 10.08
N ILE A 111 6.49 -11.64 10.41
CA ILE A 111 6.31 -10.32 10.99
C ILE A 111 5.98 -9.30 9.89
N GLY A 112 5.01 -8.42 10.14
CA GLY A 112 4.72 -7.26 9.31
C GLY A 112 4.58 -6.00 10.15
N HIS A 113 4.55 -4.87 9.45
CA HIS A 113 4.39 -3.53 10.02
C HIS A 113 3.19 -2.81 9.38
N PRO A 114 1.97 -3.34 9.54
CA PRO A 114 0.80 -2.88 8.80
C PRO A 114 0.47 -1.43 9.13
N ILE A 115 0.51 -0.55 8.12
CA ILE A 115 0.19 0.87 8.24
C ILE A 115 -1.30 1.12 8.05
N HIS A 116 -1.87 1.96 8.90
CA HIS A 116 -3.24 2.44 8.75
C HIS A 116 -3.33 3.39 7.54
N GLU A 117 -4.35 3.23 6.69
CA GLU A 117 -4.56 4.07 5.51
C GLU A 117 -4.78 5.55 5.83
N ALA A 118 -5.27 5.88 7.03
CA ALA A 118 -5.35 7.26 7.51
C ALA A 118 -3.95 7.86 7.79
N ASP A 119 -2.98 7.07 8.27
CA ASP A 119 -1.60 7.53 8.46
C ASP A 119 -0.92 7.80 7.11
N VAL A 120 -1.20 6.96 6.09
CA VAL A 120 -0.74 7.21 4.71
C VAL A 120 -1.30 8.52 4.19
N ALA A 121 -2.60 8.76 4.38
CA ALA A 121 -3.24 10.02 3.97
C ALA A 121 -2.65 11.24 4.71
N ASP A 122 -2.37 11.12 6.01
CA ASP A 122 -1.77 12.18 6.81
C ASP A 122 -0.34 12.50 6.35
N VAL A 123 0.47 11.50 5.97
CA VAL A 123 1.81 11.71 5.40
C VAL A 123 1.75 12.34 4.01
N VAL A 124 0.81 11.91 3.15
CA VAL A 124 0.58 12.53 1.84
C VAL A 124 0.20 14.00 2.02
N LEU A 125 -0.70 14.28 2.96
CA LEU A 125 -1.13 15.65 3.27
C LEU A 125 0.03 16.50 3.82
N ALA A 126 0.87 15.95 4.70
CA ALA A 126 2.05 16.65 5.20
C ALA A 126 3.01 17.02 4.05
N ASN A 127 3.28 16.10 3.14
CA ASN A 127 4.10 16.37 1.95
C ASN A 127 3.46 17.40 1.02
N LEU A 128 2.14 17.36 0.87
CA LEU A 128 1.40 18.31 0.05
C LEU A 128 1.44 19.73 0.67
N LEU A 129 1.29 19.86 1.98
CA LEU A 129 1.08 21.16 2.63
C LEU A 129 2.37 21.84 3.12
N ASP A 130 3.45 21.10 3.39
CA ASP A 130 4.70 21.65 3.89
C ASP A 130 5.74 21.77 2.76
N PRO A 131 6.04 22.99 2.26
CA PRO A 131 7.03 23.20 1.22
C PRO A 131 8.44 22.71 1.58
N HIS A 132 8.77 22.58 2.87
CA HIS A 132 10.07 22.05 3.31
C HIS A 132 10.22 20.54 3.08
N ARG A 133 9.13 19.85 2.69
CA ARG A 133 9.12 18.42 2.35
C ARG A 133 9.24 18.15 0.86
N ARG A 134 9.35 19.18 0.03
CA ARG A 134 9.67 19.01 -1.41
C ARG A 134 11.06 18.36 -1.56
N GLY A 135 11.18 17.45 -2.51
CA GLY A 135 12.37 16.63 -2.77
C GLY A 135 12.60 15.49 -1.77
N ARG A 136 11.60 15.16 -0.92
CA ARG A 136 11.70 14.06 0.04
C ARG A 136 11.10 12.77 -0.51
N ILE A 137 11.66 11.65 -0.05
CA ILE A 137 11.09 10.32 -0.21
C ILE A 137 10.88 9.75 1.19
N ASP A 138 9.62 9.49 1.55
CA ASP A 138 9.25 8.91 2.83
C ASP A 138 8.82 7.46 2.63
N THR A 139 9.62 6.49 3.06
CA THR A 139 9.17 5.09 3.15
C THR A 139 8.52 4.88 4.50
N ILE A 140 7.24 4.49 4.53
CA ILE A 140 6.42 4.55 5.75
C ILE A 140 5.81 3.21 6.14
N ILE A 141 5.75 2.94 7.44
CA ILE A 141 5.18 1.71 8.03
C ILE A 141 4.30 2.03 9.24
N GLY A 142 3.51 1.05 9.67
CA GLY A 142 2.78 1.12 10.93
C GLY A 142 3.71 1.06 12.15
N PRO A 143 3.23 1.49 13.32
CA PRO A 143 4.05 1.55 14.53
C PRO A 143 4.26 0.17 15.19
N ASP A 144 3.42 -0.81 14.86
CA ASP A 144 3.48 -2.13 15.47
C ASP A 144 4.36 -3.09 14.63
N SER A 145 4.96 -4.07 15.31
CA SER A 145 5.64 -5.21 14.69
C SER A 145 4.88 -6.47 15.11
N LEU A 146 4.11 -7.03 14.18
CA LEU A 146 3.14 -8.09 14.47
C LEU A 146 3.27 -9.24 13.47
N THR A 147 3.28 -10.46 13.98
CA THR A 147 3.06 -11.66 13.16
C THR A 147 1.66 -11.65 12.55
N LYS A 148 1.44 -12.34 11.41
CA LYS A 148 0.09 -12.51 10.85
C LYS A 148 -0.87 -13.13 11.86
N ARG A 149 -0.37 -14.06 12.69
CA ARG A 149 -1.11 -14.66 13.81
C ARG A 149 -1.58 -13.63 14.82
N GLU A 150 -0.69 -12.72 15.22
CA GLU A 150 -1.05 -11.62 16.13
C GLU A 150 -2.02 -10.63 15.48
N GLN A 151 -1.87 -10.32 14.20
CA GLN A 151 -2.82 -9.49 13.46
C GLN A 151 -4.24 -10.11 13.49
N VAL A 152 -4.37 -11.41 13.16
CA VAL A 152 -5.65 -12.12 13.23
C VAL A 152 -6.22 -12.15 14.66
N ALA A 153 -5.37 -12.30 15.68
CA ALA A 153 -5.81 -12.25 17.07
C ALA A 153 -6.34 -10.85 17.46
N VAL A 154 -5.69 -9.77 17.02
CA VAL A 154 -6.14 -8.40 17.24
C VAL A 154 -7.49 -8.13 16.55
N ILE A 155 -7.70 -8.66 15.34
CA ILE A 155 -9.00 -8.59 14.65
C ILE A 155 -10.06 -9.37 15.44
N ALA A 156 -9.75 -10.59 15.90
CA ALA A 156 -10.65 -11.42 16.71
C ALA A 156 -11.08 -10.70 18.00
N GLU A 157 -10.15 -10.04 18.68
CA GLU A 157 -10.44 -9.20 19.85
C GLU A 157 -11.35 -8.03 19.52
N ALA A 158 -11.12 -7.35 18.39
CA ALA A 158 -11.91 -6.19 17.97
C ALA A 158 -13.36 -6.55 17.63
N ILE A 159 -13.60 -7.70 17.01
CA ILE A 159 -14.96 -8.20 16.70
C ILE A 159 -15.62 -8.94 17.87
N GLY A 160 -14.85 -9.33 18.90
CA GLY A 160 -15.35 -10.08 20.06
C GLY A 160 -15.66 -11.55 19.77
N GLU A 161 -15.11 -12.12 18.71
CA GLU A 161 -15.33 -13.51 18.28
C GLU A 161 -14.00 -14.20 17.98
N GLN A 162 -13.93 -15.51 18.24
CA GLN A 162 -12.74 -16.31 17.91
C GLN A 162 -12.61 -16.48 16.40
N ILE A 163 -11.40 -16.32 15.87
CA ILE A 163 -11.07 -16.60 14.47
C ILE A 163 -10.09 -17.77 14.44
N THR A 164 -10.43 -18.83 13.71
CA THR A 164 -9.51 -19.95 13.46
C THR A 164 -8.51 -19.54 12.39
N LEU A 165 -7.22 -19.63 12.71
CA LEU A 165 -6.13 -19.43 11.75
C LEU A 165 -5.59 -20.79 11.28
N ASP A 166 -5.81 -21.11 10.01
CA ASP A 166 -5.30 -22.32 9.40
C ASP A 166 -3.95 -22.06 8.74
N GLU A 167 -2.93 -22.74 9.27
CA GLU A 167 -1.60 -22.78 8.68
C GLU A 167 -1.53 -23.84 7.57
N VAL A 168 -1.23 -23.43 6.34
CA VAL A 168 -1.26 -24.29 5.14
C VAL A 168 -0.01 -24.08 4.29
N SER A 169 0.19 -24.85 3.22
CA SER A 169 1.26 -24.51 2.26
C SER A 169 0.89 -23.29 1.41
N ALA A 170 1.89 -22.59 0.85
CA ALA A 170 1.64 -21.48 -0.09
C ALA A 170 0.77 -21.89 -1.28
N GLU A 171 0.94 -23.11 -1.81
CA GLU A 171 0.10 -23.64 -2.88
C GLU A 171 -1.36 -23.85 -2.43
N GLN A 172 -1.56 -24.34 -1.21
CA GLN A 172 -2.89 -24.51 -0.64
C GLN A 172 -3.57 -23.17 -0.40
N ALA A 173 -2.85 -22.17 0.14
CA ALA A 173 -3.36 -20.81 0.31
C ALA A 173 -3.75 -20.19 -1.05
N ARG A 174 -2.87 -20.28 -2.05
CA ARG A 174 -3.14 -19.79 -3.41
C ARG A 174 -4.40 -20.38 -4.02
N ASN A 175 -4.57 -21.69 -3.95
CA ASN A 175 -5.76 -22.35 -4.49
C ASN A 175 -7.02 -21.97 -3.70
N PHE A 176 -6.91 -21.91 -2.37
CA PHE A 176 -7.99 -21.49 -1.49
C PHE A 176 -8.51 -20.08 -1.84
N TYR A 177 -7.63 -19.10 -1.96
CA TYR A 177 -8.04 -17.72 -2.26
C TYR A 177 -8.50 -17.51 -3.70
N ARG A 178 -8.06 -18.34 -4.64
CA ARG A 178 -8.64 -18.38 -5.99
C ARG A 178 -10.09 -18.84 -5.96
N ASP A 179 -10.38 -19.87 -5.19
CA ASP A 179 -11.73 -20.39 -5.02
C ASP A 179 -12.64 -19.41 -4.27
N GLN A 180 -12.07 -18.60 -3.35
CA GLN A 180 -12.79 -17.52 -2.64
C GLN A 180 -13.32 -16.44 -3.58
N GLY A 181 -12.60 -16.13 -4.66
CA GLY A 181 -12.94 -15.05 -5.59
C GLY A 181 -12.52 -13.64 -5.11
N GLY A 182 -12.90 -12.62 -5.87
CA GLY A 182 -12.63 -11.21 -5.54
C GLY A 182 -11.15 -10.81 -5.65
N PHE A 183 -10.74 -9.84 -4.83
CA PHE A 183 -9.38 -9.29 -4.84
C PHE A 183 -8.31 -10.36 -4.58
N ALA A 184 -8.52 -11.23 -3.58
CA ALA A 184 -7.58 -12.27 -3.23
C ALA A 184 -7.37 -13.27 -4.39
N ALA A 185 -8.44 -13.63 -5.12
CA ALA A 185 -8.33 -14.51 -6.29
C ALA A 185 -7.54 -13.87 -7.43
N ALA A 186 -7.81 -12.59 -7.73
CA ALA A 186 -7.14 -11.85 -8.80
C ALA A 186 -5.64 -11.67 -8.54
N ASN A 187 -5.23 -11.67 -7.27
CA ASN A 187 -3.85 -11.41 -6.85
C ASN A 187 -3.17 -12.64 -6.19
N ALA A 188 -3.78 -13.83 -6.24
CA ALA A 188 -3.30 -14.99 -5.48
C ALA A 188 -1.89 -15.46 -5.89
N ASP A 189 -1.52 -15.33 -7.16
CA ASP A 189 -0.15 -15.64 -7.59
C ASP A 189 0.85 -14.72 -6.91
N PHE A 190 0.56 -13.43 -6.87
CA PHE A 190 1.41 -12.42 -6.25
C PHE A 190 1.44 -12.55 -4.72
N LEU A 191 0.26 -12.60 -4.07
CA LEU A 191 0.13 -12.65 -2.61
C LEU A 191 0.84 -13.85 -1.97
N PHE A 192 0.94 -14.97 -2.69
CA PHE A 192 1.53 -16.21 -2.17
C PHE A 192 2.84 -16.57 -2.86
N GLY A 193 3.49 -15.59 -3.49
CA GLY A 193 4.88 -15.70 -3.94
C GLY A 193 5.10 -16.59 -5.15
N PHE A 194 4.12 -16.69 -6.06
CA PHE A 194 4.20 -17.37 -7.36
C PHE A 194 4.41 -16.40 -8.55
N ALA A 195 4.28 -15.09 -8.30
CA ALA A 195 4.56 -14.01 -9.24
C ALA A 195 5.18 -12.81 -8.50
N SER A 196 6.15 -12.13 -9.12
CA SER A 196 6.68 -10.85 -8.60
C SER A 196 5.71 -9.67 -8.79
N TYR A 197 6.04 -8.53 -8.18
CA TYR A 197 5.40 -7.24 -8.48
C TYR A 197 5.47 -6.89 -9.99
N ASP A 198 6.55 -7.25 -10.67
CA ASP A 198 6.73 -7.06 -12.12
C ASP A 198 6.03 -8.16 -12.96
N GLY A 199 5.22 -9.04 -12.35
CA GLY A 199 4.46 -10.09 -13.06
C GLY A 199 5.29 -11.28 -13.54
N VAL A 200 6.52 -11.46 -13.05
CA VAL A 200 7.41 -12.57 -13.44
C VAL A 200 6.97 -13.84 -12.71
N ALA A 201 6.50 -14.83 -13.46
CA ALA A 201 6.05 -16.11 -12.93
C ALA A 201 7.21 -17.03 -12.49
N GLY A 202 6.97 -17.86 -11.47
CA GLY A 202 7.91 -18.92 -11.07
C GLY A 202 8.98 -18.50 -10.08
N ILE A 203 8.82 -17.33 -9.46
CA ILE A 203 9.41 -17.08 -8.15
C ILE A 203 8.67 -17.98 -7.15
N THR A 204 9.38 -18.63 -6.24
CA THR A 204 8.80 -19.21 -5.02
C THR A 204 9.39 -18.39 -3.91
N ASP A 205 8.65 -17.42 -3.38
CA ASP A 205 9.15 -16.62 -2.28
C ASP A 205 9.26 -17.51 -1.03
N GLU A 206 10.50 -17.95 -0.76
CA GLU A 206 10.96 -18.26 0.59
C GLU A 206 10.60 -17.08 1.51
N PRO A 207 10.32 -17.31 2.80
CA PRO A 207 9.87 -16.27 3.72
C PRO A 207 10.73 -15.02 3.60
N HIS A 208 10.12 -13.94 3.09
CA HIS A 208 10.81 -12.68 2.96
C HIS A 208 11.04 -12.09 4.35
N ASP A 209 12.30 -11.73 4.61
CA ASP A 209 12.63 -10.91 5.77
C ASP A 209 11.93 -9.55 5.58
N THR A 210 10.80 -9.46 6.25
CA THR A 210 9.83 -8.36 6.23
C THR A 210 10.07 -7.43 7.43
N ARG A 211 11.11 -7.72 8.22
CA ARG A 211 11.58 -6.80 9.25
C ARG A 211 12.02 -5.52 8.55
N ALA A 212 11.56 -4.39 9.05
CA ALA A 212 12.17 -3.12 8.71
C ALA A 212 13.68 -3.23 9.00
N PRO A 213 14.57 -2.91 8.04
CA PRO A 213 15.99 -2.77 8.30
C PRO A 213 16.23 -1.76 9.43
N ASP A 214 17.21 -2.03 10.29
CA ASP A 214 17.61 -1.19 11.43
C ASP A 214 18.35 0.11 10.99
N ASP A 215 18.04 0.68 9.82
CA ASP A 215 18.83 1.75 9.17
C ASP A 215 18.10 3.10 9.05
N ASP A 216 17.03 3.33 9.83
CA ASP A 216 16.18 4.52 9.78
C ASP A 216 15.52 4.78 8.40
N ALA A 217 15.56 3.82 7.46
CA ALA A 217 14.95 3.98 6.14
C ALA A 217 13.42 3.97 6.17
N TYR A 218 12.84 3.40 7.23
CA TYR A 218 11.39 3.28 7.41
C TYR A 218 10.91 4.18 8.54
N LEU A 219 9.90 5.00 8.24
CA LEU A 219 9.38 6.02 9.14
C LEU A 219 7.94 5.72 9.56
N THR A 220 7.60 6.05 10.79
CA THR A 220 6.23 6.11 11.28
C THR A 220 5.66 7.52 11.14
N LEU A 221 4.32 7.66 11.23
CA LEU A 221 3.65 8.97 11.13
C LEU A 221 4.20 10.00 12.13
N ASP A 222 4.53 9.59 13.35
CA ASP A 222 5.02 10.47 14.41
C ASP A 222 6.43 11.01 14.12
N GLN A 223 7.29 10.22 13.49
CA GLN A 223 8.60 10.67 13.04
C GLN A 223 8.50 11.72 11.92
N ILE A 224 7.42 11.67 11.12
CA ILE A 224 7.20 12.58 9.99
C ILE A 224 6.46 13.86 10.40
N THR A 225 5.39 13.73 11.20
CA THR A 225 4.43 14.80 11.48
C THR A 225 4.40 15.24 12.95
N GLY A 226 5.00 14.45 13.85
CA GLY A 226 4.85 14.61 15.30
C GLY A 226 3.51 14.12 15.85
N THR A 227 2.59 13.66 15.00
CA THR A 227 1.31 13.08 15.41
C THR A 227 1.45 11.59 15.64
N GLN A 228 0.90 11.08 16.74
CA GLN A 228 0.99 9.66 17.09
C GLN A 228 0.44 8.77 15.94
N ALA A 229 1.26 7.82 15.49
CA ALA A 229 0.86 6.80 14.52
C ALA A 229 -0.26 5.90 15.07
N ARG A 230 -1.18 5.51 14.19
CA ARG A 230 -2.31 4.64 14.55
C ARG A 230 -1.84 3.18 14.57
N THR A 231 -2.15 2.49 15.67
CA THR A 231 -1.81 1.08 15.85
C THR A 231 -2.70 0.17 15.01
N PHE A 232 -2.24 -1.06 14.75
CA PHE A 232 -3.07 -2.07 14.09
C PHE A 232 -4.30 -2.43 14.93
N ARG A 233 -4.19 -2.32 16.27
CA ARG A 233 -5.34 -2.47 17.17
C ARG A 233 -6.39 -1.38 16.94
N GLN A 234 -5.97 -0.13 16.77
CA GLN A 234 -6.89 0.96 16.44
C GLN A 234 -7.57 0.68 15.09
N TRP A 235 -6.78 0.34 14.06
CA TRP A 235 -7.30 -0.03 12.75
C TRP A 235 -8.34 -1.17 12.81
N ALA A 236 -8.04 -2.24 13.56
CA ALA A 236 -8.95 -3.37 13.71
C ALA A 236 -10.26 -3.00 14.40
N HIS A 237 -10.24 -2.06 15.34
CA HIS A 237 -11.46 -1.52 15.96
C HIS A 237 -12.26 -0.64 14.99
N ASP A 238 -11.59 0.21 14.22
CA ASP A 238 -12.22 1.10 13.24
C ASP A 238 -12.92 0.29 12.13
N HIS A 239 -12.33 -0.85 11.76
CA HIS A 239 -12.85 -1.75 10.72
C HIS A 239 -13.60 -2.99 11.24
N ALA A 240 -13.83 -3.11 12.55
CA ALA A 240 -14.55 -4.25 13.12
C ALA A 240 -15.92 -4.53 12.43
N PRO A 241 -16.73 -3.50 12.08
CA PRO A 241 -17.99 -3.73 11.36
C PRO A 241 -17.83 -4.40 9.99
N ASP A 242 -16.70 -4.22 9.32
CA ASP A 242 -16.45 -4.75 7.98
C ASP A 242 -16.21 -6.28 7.98
N PHE A 243 -15.86 -6.83 9.15
CA PHE A 243 -15.67 -8.27 9.39
C PHE A 243 -16.95 -9.00 9.86
N THR A 244 -18.06 -8.27 10.06
CA THR A 244 -19.33 -8.81 10.57
C THR A 244 -20.45 -8.84 9.54
#